data_AF-A0A855QHJ3-F1
#
_entry.id   AF-A0A855QHJ3-F1
#
_cell.length_a   1.000
_cell.length_b   1.000
_cell.length_c   1.000
_cell.angle_alpha   90.00
_cell.angle_beta   90.00
_cell.angle_gamma   90.00
#
_symmetry.space_group_name_H-M   'P 1'
#
loop_
_entity.id
_entity.type
_entity.pdbx_description
1 polymer ?
#
loop_
_entity_poly.entity_id
_entity_poly.type
_entity_poly.pdbx_seq_one_letter_code
_entity_poly.pdbx_strand_id
1 'polypeptide(L)'
;MTTHHKLLENALGALGLPEALVACALGRTSPAVFNLEAPARWYVFPPALIPVWSDGSWPTYIGYWKHWFVEREPCFVKMYVGSGLMTVEIARTCEQLMGVLAMMSISLEDGVTPQLERFATTVGLDCLDALDAQSLKTGDDPQGFVNVDLFKTLTPLQSMADGSSAYTGDFPAPANLNRKWWETSCSFEIVDQPLCLPADAELPAWFAADVEKKPLFDDFMAAGRLDYAWLTLNSTGWSIADARQALVALQAQAGDEDFDQVAAYWLSVADLDAGGY
;
A
#
# COMPACT_ATOMS: atom_id res chain seq x y z
N MET A 1 -21.66 13.96 4.62
CA MET A 1 -20.35 13.28 4.78
C MET A 1 -20.19 12.88 6.23
N THR A 2 -19.83 11.62 6.49
CA THR A 2 -19.48 11.16 7.83
C THR A 2 -18.13 11.76 8.25
N THR A 3 -17.84 11.79 9.56
CA THR A 3 -16.55 12.29 10.08
C THR A 3 -15.35 11.58 9.44
N HIS A 4 -15.45 10.26 9.19
CA HIS A 4 -14.41 9.48 8.54
C HIS A 4 -14.11 9.92 7.10
N HIS A 5 -15.14 10.20 6.29
CA HIS A 5 -14.92 10.67 4.91
C HIS A 5 -14.17 12.00 4.86
N LYS A 6 -14.40 12.89 5.82
CA LYS A 6 -13.68 14.16 5.90
C LYS A 6 -12.21 13.95 6.29
N LEU A 7 -11.96 13.07 7.26
CA LEU A 7 -10.59 12.72 7.67
C LEU A 7 -9.82 12.03 6.54
N LEU A 8 -10.48 11.13 5.79
CA LEU A 8 -9.91 10.50 4.61
C LEU A 8 -9.58 11.54 3.53
N GLU A 9 -10.52 12.43 3.19
CA GLU A 9 -10.30 13.49 2.19
C GLU A 9 -9.12 14.40 2.58
N ASN A 10 -9.02 14.78 3.87
CA ASN A 10 -7.88 15.52 4.39
C ASN A 10 -6.57 14.75 4.28
N ALA A 11 -6.55 13.47 4.66
CA ALA A 11 -5.35 12.63 4.60
C ALA A 11 -4.85 12.45 3.15
N LEU A 12 -5.76 12.22 2.19
CA LEU A 12 -5.40 12.11 0.78
C LEU A 12 -4.91 13.45 0.21
N GLY A 13 -5.51 14.57 0.65
CA GLY A 13 -5.08 15.92 0.29
C GLY A 13 -3.67 16.25 0.81
N ALA A 14 -3.37 15.90 2.06
CA ALA A 14 -2.04 16.02 2.68
C ALA A 14 -0.97 15.18 1.95
N LEU A 15 -1.39 14.12 1.25
CA LEU A 15 -0.51 13.30 0.43
C LEU A 15 -0.34 13.80 -0.99
N GLY A 16 -1.01 14.90 -1.36
CA GLY A 16 -0.98 15.47 -2.70
C GLY A 16 -1.59 14.56 -3.77
N LEU A 17 -2.52 13.68 -3.38
CA LEU A 17 -3.11 12.72 -4.31
C LEU A 17 -4.10 13.40 -5.28
N PRO A 18 -4.15 12.98 -6.56
CA PRO A 18 -5.02 13.58 -7.56
C PRO A 18 -6.51 13.48 -7.19
N GLU A 19 -7.30 14.47 -7.61
CA GLU A 19 -8.73 14.53 -7.33
C GLU A 19 -9.49 13.27 -7.79
N ALA A 20 -9.08 12.69 -8.92
CA ALA A 20 -9.66 11.43 -9.42
C ALA A 20 -9.51 10.28 -8.41
N LEU A 21 -8.32 10.13 -7.80
CA LEU A 21 -8.08 9.11 -6.78
C LEU A 21 -8.83 9.42 -5.48
N VAL A 22 -8.93 10.69 -5.11
CA VAL A 22 -9.74 11.13 -3.95
C VAL A 22 -11.22 10.80 -4.17
N ALA A 23 -11.75 11.08 -5.36
CA ALA A 23 -13.13 10.73 -5.73
C ALA A 23 -13.35 9.21 -5.67
N CYS A 24 -12.34 8.42 -6.06
CA CYS A 24 -12.36 6.98 -5.92
C CYS A 24 -12.42 6.50 -4.47
N ALA A 25 -11.51 6.98 -3.63
CA ALA A 25 -11.46 6.62 -2.20
C ALA A 25 -12.75 6.98 -1.45
N LEU A 26 -13.43 8.04 -1.88
CA LEU A 26 -14.69 8.51 -1.28
C LEU A 26 -15.93 7.84 -1.90
N GLY A 27 -15.76 6.84 -2.77
CA GLY A 27 -16.84 6.12 -3.43
C GLY A 27 -17.66 6.97 -4.42
N ARG A 28 -17.16 8.14 -4.82
CA ARG A 28 -17.79 9.03 -5.80
C ARG A 28 -17.59 8.52 -7.23
N THR A 29 -16.56 7.72 -7.45
CA THR A 29 -16.21 7.08 -8.73
C THR A 29 -15.64 5.69 -8.44
N SER A 30 -16.16 4.61 -9.03
CA SER A 30 -15.64 3.26 -8.76
C SER A 30 -15.66 2.39 -10.01
N PRO A 31 -14.61 1.59 -10.24
CA PRO A 31 -14.73 0.44 -11.11
C PRO A 31 -15.65 -0.59 -10.45
N ALA A 32 -16.37 -1.40 -11.22
CA ALA A 32 -17.39 -2.34 -10.73
C ALA A 32 -16.81 -3.59 -10.03
N VAL A 33 -15.65 -3.47 -9.37
CA VAL A 33 -14.81 -4.63 -8.98
C VAL A 33 -14.83 -4.88 -7.48
N PHE A 34 -15.08 -3.85 -6.67
CA PHE A 34 -15.00 -3.95 -5.21
C PHE A 34 -16.38 -3.99 -4.56
N ASN A 35 -16.54 -4.87 -3.58
CA ASN A 35 -17.83 -5.20 -2.98
C ASN A 35 -17.93 -4.82 -1.48
N LEU A 36 -16.87 -4.27 -0.89
CA LEU A 36 -16.82 -3.86 0.52
C LEU A 36 -16.57 -2.35 0.67
N GLU A 37 -16.97 -1.80 1.83
CA GLU A 37 -16.56 -0.46 2.28
C GLU A 37 -15.03 -0.41 2.44
N ALA A 38 -14.41 0.74 2.17
CA ALA A 38 -12.99 0.98 2.36
C ALA A 38 -12.74 1.98 3.50
N PRO A 39 -12.01 1.59 4.57
CA PRO A 39 -11.55 0.24 4.88
C PRO A 39 -12.70 -0.67 5.36
N ALA A 40 -12.59 -1.97 5.09
CA ALA A 40 -13.43 -2.97 5.74
C ALA A 40 -13.09 -2.95 7.24
N ARG A 41 -14.06 -2.59 8.09
CA ARG A 41 -13.82 -2.24 9.50
C ARG A 41 -13.33 -3.38 10.39
N TRP A 42 -13.39 -4.60 9.88
CA TRP A 42 -13.01 -5.83 10.60
C TRP A 42 -11.68 -6.42 10.11
N TYR A 43 -10.98 -5.79 9.16
CA TYR A 43 -9.61 -6.15 8.82
C TYR A 43 -8.64 -5.16 9.47
N VAL A 44 -7.49 -5.68 9.91
CA VAL A 44 -6.40 -4.87 10.44
C VAL A 44 -5.47 -4.43 9.32
N PHE A 45 -4.89 -3.24 9.47
CA PHE A 45 -3.84 -2.73 8.59
C PHE A 45 -2.93 -1.74 9.33
N PRO A 46 -1.63 -1.67 8.99
CA PRO A 46 -0.69 -0.75 9.61
C PRO A 46 -0.88 0.69 9.10
N PRO A 47 -0.42 1.71 9.86
CA PRO A 47 -0.65 3.13 9.53
C PRO A 47 0.03 3.63 8.24
N ALA A 48 0.99 2.89 7.68
CA ALA A 48 1.60 3.18 6.37
C ALA A 48 0.64 2.95 5.20
N LEU A 49 -0.43 2.17 5.39
CA LEU A 49 -1.46 1.96 4.38
C LEU A 49 -2.61 2.96 4.57
N ILE A 50 -2.99 3.60 3.48
CA ILE A 50 -4.28 4.28 3.34
C ILE A 50 -5.12 3.49 2.34
N PRO A 51 -6.09 2.69 2.84
CA PRO A 51 -6.95 1.90 1.99
C PRO A 51 -7.83 2.80 1.12
N VAL A 52 -7.86 2.50 -0.19
CA VAL A 52 -8.76 3.12 -1.16
C VAL A 52 -9.89 2.16 -1.52
N TRP A 53 -9.60 0.86 -1.56
CA TRP A 53 -10.59 -0.20 -1.77
C TRP A 53 -10.36 -1.39 -0.83
N SER A 54 -11.44 -2.13 -0.57
CA SER A 54 -11.41 -3.42 0.11
C SER A 54 -12.17 -4.46 -0.72
N ASP A 55 -11.73 -5.72 -0.67
CA ASP A 55 -12.45 -6.87 -1.23
C ASP A 55 -12.60 -7.98 -0.19
N GLY A 56 -13.72 -8.71 -0.24
CA GLY A 56 -14.07 -9.78 0.68
C GLY A 56 -13.65 -11.19 0.22
N SER A 57 -13.50 -11.39 -1.10
CA SER A 57 -12.97 -12.64 -1.64
C SER A 57 -11.45 -12.59 -1.64
N TRP A 58 -10.80 -13.42 -0.81
CA TRP A 58 -9.38 -13.22 -0.46
C TRP A 58 -9.15 -11.82 0.12
N PRO A 59 -9.54 -11.61 1.40
CA PRO A 59 -9.51 -10.32 2.09
C PRO A 59 -8.30 -9.48 1.71
N THR A 60 -8.52 -8.39 0.98
CA THR A 60 -7.46 -7.52 0.49
C THR A 60 -7.80 -6.05 0.65
N TYR A 61 -6.76 -5.25 0.82
CA TYR A 61 -6.81 -3.82 0.60
C TYR A 61 -6.02 -3.45 -0.64
N ILE A 62 -6.53 -2.49 -1.40
CA ILE A 62 -5.74 -1.73 -2.37
C ILE A 62 -5.65 -0.31 -1.86
N GLY A 63 -4.44 0.23 -1.79
CA GLY A 63 -4.25 1.53 -1.18
C GLY A 63 -2.91 2.17 -1.47
N TYR A 64 -2.77 3.39 -0.97
CA TYR A 64 -1.53 4.15 -1.04
C TYR A 64 -0.63 3.75 0.13
N TRP A 65 0.63 3.46 -0.18
CA TRP A 65 1.63 2.98 0.76
C TRP A 65 2.74 4.01 0.86
N LYS A 66 2.87 4.62 2.05
CA LYS A 66 3.89 5.63 2.33
C LYS A 66 4.58 5.31 3.64
N HIS A 67 5.91 5.22 3.62
CA HIS A 67 6.69 5.29 4.83
C HIS A 67 7.09 6.73 5.14
N TRP A 68 6.69 7.20 6.32
CA TRP A 68 7.11 8.47 6.86
C TRP A 68 8.50 8.34 7.48
N PHE A 69 9.23 9.45 7.53
CA PHE A 69 10.58 9.56 8.14
C PHE A 69 11.67 8.72 7.46
N VAL A 70 11.35 8.00 6.38
CA VAL A 70 12.28 7.23 5.55
C VAL A 70 12.35 7.88 4.18
N GLU A 71 13.54 8.03 3.62
CA GLU A 71 13.72 8.54 2.25
C GLU A 71 13.35 7.45 1.25
N ARG A 72 12.08 7.43 0.85
CA ARG A 72 11.51 6.45 -0.07
C ARG A 72 10.33 7.02 -0.85
N GLU A 73 10.26 6.72 -2.13
CA GLU A 73 9.09 6.95 -2.98
C GLU A 73 7.88 6.13 -2.48
N PRO A 74 6.72 6.77 -2.31
CA PRO A 74 5.48 6.06 -2.04
C PRO A 74 4.99 5.32 -3.29
N CYS A 75 4.17 4.31 -3.09
CA CYS A 75 3.62 3.51 -4.17
C CYS A 75 2.19 3.07 -3.86
N PHE A 76 1.58 2.34 -4.77
CA PHE A 76 0.31 1.67 -4.55
C PHE A 76 0.53 0.19 -4.34
N VAL A 77 -0.17 -0.36 -3.36
CA VAL A 77 0.01 -1.75 -2.96
C VAL A 77 -1.32 -2.49 -2.94
N LYS A 78 -1.22 -3.81 -3.10
CA LYS A 78 -2.23 -4.76 -2.68
C LYS A 78 -1.74 -5.44 -1.42
N MET A 79 -2.52 -5.35 -0.34
CA MET A 79 -2.23 -6.01 0.93
C MET A 79 -3.19 -7.19 1.09
N TYR A 80 -2.65 -8.39 1.28
CA TYR A 80 -3.38 -9.63 1.45
C TYR A 80 -3.57 -9.94 2.93
N VAL A 81 -4.75 -9.61 3.46
CA VAL A 81 -5.05 -9.75 4.89
C VAL A 81 -4.93 -11.21 5.35
N GLY A 82 -5.41 -12.15 4.52
CA GLY A 82 -5.33 -13.59 4.80
C GLY A 82 -3.93 -14.21 4.71
N SER A 83 -2.93 -13.46 4.23
CA SER A 83 -1.56 -13.94 4.00
C SER A 83 -0.57 -13.17 4.85
N GLY A 84 -0.86 -13.02 6.15
CA GLY A 84 0.02 -12.32 7.09
C GLY A 84 0.22 -10.83 6.76
N LEU A 85 -0.80 -10.20 6.17
CA LEU A 85 -0.74 -8.84 5.63
C LEU A 85 0.37 -8.64 4.57
N MET A 86 0.73 -9.69 3.84
CA MET A 86 1.67 -9.61 2.72
C MET A 86 1.29 -8.44 1.80
N THR A 87 2.25 -7.55 1.57
CA THR A 87 2.07 -6.33 0.80
C THR A 87 2.90 -6.42 -0.46
N VAL A 88 2.30 -6.14 -1.62
CA VAL A 88 2.98 -6.14 -2.92
C VAL A 88 2.75 -4.82 -3.64
N GLU A 89 3.78 -4.26 -4.27
CA GLU A 89 3.64 -3.07 -5.13
C GLU A 89 2.97 -3.43 -6.46
N ILE A 90 1.83 -2.78 -6.72
CA ILE A 90 1.04 -3.00 -7.95
C ILE A 90 1.10 -1.82 -8.92
N ALA A 91 1.42 -0.62 -8.42
CA ALA A 91 1.55 0.59 -9.23
C ALA A 91 2.47 1.61 -8.55
N ARG A 92 3.20 2.39 -9.35
CA ARG A 92 4.05 3.50 -8.88
C ARG A 92 3.46 4.88 -9.18
N THR A 93 2.39 4.93 -9.96
CA THR A 93 1.68 6.16 -10.32
C THR A 93 0.16 5.96 -10.21
N CYS A 94 -0.59 7.05 -10.14
CA CYS A 94 -2.05 6.99 -10.08
C CYS A 94 -2.63 6.40 -11.37
N GLU A 95 -2.05 6.76 -12.52
CA GLU A 95 -2.45 6.28 -13.83
C GLU A 95 -2.26 4.78 -13.95
N GLN A 96 -1.11 4.25 -13.50
CA GLN A 96 -0.87 2.81 -13.42
C GLN A 96 -1.89 2.12 -12.51
N LEU A 97 -2.22 2.71 -11.36
CA LEU A 97 -3.26 2.15 -10.49
C LEU A 97 -4.60 2.07 -11.23
N MET A 98 -5.04 3.13 -11.91
CA MET A 98 -6.28 3.10 -12.70
C MET A 98 -6.24 2.02 -13.79
N GLY A 99 -5.07 1.82 -14.42
CA GLY A 99 -4.85 0.74 -15.38
C GLY A 99 -4.98 -0.66 -14.76
N VAL A 100 -4.43 -0.88 -13.55
CA VAL A 100 -4.59 -2.15 -12.80
C VAL A 100 -6.06 -2.41 -12.51
N LEU A 101 -6.79 -1.41 -12.04
CA LEU A 101 -8.22 -1.52 -11.71
C LEU A 101 -9.07 -1.83 -12.95
N ALA A 102 -8.75 -1.19 -14.07
CA ALA A 102 -9.43 -1.48 -15.34
C ALA A 102 -9.17 -2.92 -15.78
N MET A 103 -7.94 -3.42 -15.68
CA MET A 103 -7.62 -4.82 -16.01
C MET A 103 -8.37 -5.81 -15.11
N MET A 104 -8.42 -5.56 -13.80
CA MET A 104 -9.21 -6.38 -12.87
C MET A 104 -10.70 -6.40 -13.27
N SER A 105 -11.25 -5.25 -13.68
CA SER A 105 -12.64 -5.17 -14.15
C SER A 105 -12.88 -5.91 -15.45
N ILE A 106 -11.94 -5.85 -16.40
CA ILE A 106 -12.04 -6.56 -17.68
C ILE A 106 -12.04 -8.07 -17.44
N SER A 107 -11.12 -8.55 -16.60
CA SER A 107 -11.01 -9.97 -16.27
C SER A 107 -12.22 -10.49 -15.47
N LEU A 108 -12.83 -9.65 -14.64
CA LEU A 108 -14.03 -10.04 -13.88
C LEU A 108 -15.28 -10.14 -14.77
N GLU A 109 -15.43 -9.22 -15.73
CA GLU A 109 -16.63 -9.08 -16.57
C GLU A 109 -16.47 -9.72 -17.96
N ASP A 110 -15.35 -10.42 -18.21
CA ASP A 110 -14.97 -10.98 -19.51
C ASP A 110 -15.01 -9.94 -20.67
N GLY A 111 -14.56 -8.70 -20.39
CA GLY A 111 -14.46 -7.64 -21.39
C GLY A 111 -14.69 -6.22 -20.86
N VAL A 112 -14.59 -5.25 -21.77
CA VAL A 112 -14.90 -3.84 -21.48
C VAL A 112 -16.41 -3.61 -21.40
N THR A 113 -16.86 -3.07 -20.27
CA THR A 113 -18.27 -2.72 -20.05
C THR A 113 -18.51 -1.21 -20.20
N PRO A 114 -19.75 -0.76 -20.49
CA PRO A 114 -20.09 0.67 -20.50
C PRO A 114 -19.89 1.37 -19.15
N GLN A 115 -19.84 0.63 -18.04
CA GLN A 115 -19.47 1.19 -16.75
C GLN A 115 -17.96 1.46 -16.68
N LEU A 116 -17.14 0.53 -17.19
CA LEU A 116 -15.71 0.69 -17.23
C LEU A 116 -15.27 1.82 -18.17
N GLU A 117 -15.92 1.98 -19.34
CA GLU A 117 -15.65 3.11 -20.24
C GLU A 117 -15.91 4.47 -19.57
N ARG A 118 -17.02 4.58 -18.83
CA ARG A 118 -17.35 5.78 -18.05
C ARG A 118 -16.34 6.03 -16.94
N PHE A 119 -15.93 4.98 -16.24
CA PHE A 119 -14.87 5.06 -15.24
C PHE A 119 -13.57 5.58 -15.86
N ALA A 120 -13.09 4.95 -16.93
CA ALA A 120 -11.87 5.32 -17.64
C ALA A 120 -11.88 6.78 -18.10
N THR A 121 -13.01 7.23 -18.67
CA THR A 121 -13.20 8.65 -19.05
C THR A 121 -13.12 9.59 -17.85
N THR A 122 -13.73 9.21 -16.72
CA THR A 122 -13.78 10.04 -15.51
C THR A 122 -12.41 10.20 -14.86
N VAL A 123 -11.59 9.14 -14.88
CA VAL A 123 -10.25 9.13 -14.26
C VAL A 123 -9.12 9.48 -15.24
N GLY A 124 -9.44 9.73 -16.52
CA GLY A 124 -8.46 10.07 -17.56
C GLY A 124 -7.59 8.90 -18.02
N LEU A 125 -8.13 7.67 -18.01
CA LEU A 125 -7.42 6.47 -18.48
C LEU A 125 -7.59 6.30 -20.00
N ASP A 126 -6.62 6.79 -20.76
CA ASP A 126 -6.68 6.81 -22.23
C ASP A 126 -6.25 5.50 -22.91
N CYS A 127 -5.79 4.49 -22.15
CA CYS A 127 -5.24 3.25 -22.70
C CYS A 127 -6.16 2.04 -22.53
N LEU A 128 -7.48 2.24 -22.42
CA LEU A 128 -8.43 1.15 -22.18
C LEU A 128 -8.40 0.06 -23.26
N ASP A 129 -8.34 0.44 -24.54
CA ASP A 129 -8.25 -0.50 -25.67
C ASP A 129 -6.97 -1.36 -25.61
N ALA A 130 -5.85 -0.77 -25.17
CA ALA A 130 -4.59 -1.49 -25.03
C ALA A 130 -4.61 -2.48 -23.86
N LEU A 131 -5.32 -2.13 -22.77
CA LEU A 131 -5.54 -3.02 -21.64
C LEU A 131 -6.44 -4.20 -22.04
N ASP A 132 -7.54 -3.95 -22.77
CA ASP A 132 -8.42 -5.01 -23.27
C ASP A 132 -7.69 -5.97 -24.23
N ALA A 133 -6.91 -5.43 -25.17
CA ALA A 133 -6.10 -6.27 -26.06
C ALA A 133 -5.04 -7.10 -25.32
N GLN A 134 -4.57 -6.64 -24.15
CA GLN A 134 -3.63 -7.37 -23.32
C GLN A 134 -4.33 -8.39 -22.42
N SER A 135 -5.52 -8.10 -21.90
CA SER A 135 -6.33 -9.02 -21.09
C SER A 135 -6.61 -10.33 -21.85
N LEU A 136 -6.83 -10.25 -23.16
CA LEU A 136 -7.03 -11.43 -24.02
C LEU A 136 -5.81 -12.37 -24.09
N LYS A 137 -4.63 -11.90 -23.71
CA LYS A 137 -3.38 -12.67 -23.76
C LYS A 137 -2.98 -13.22 -22.40
N THR A 138 -3.12 -12.41 -21.35
CA THR A 138 -2.57 -12.70 -20.02
C THR A 138 -3.61 -12.61 -18.90
N GLY A 139 -4.87 -12.30 -19.21
CA GLY A 139 -5.87 -11.96 -18.20
C GLY A 139 -5.42 -10.77 -17.37
N ASP A 140 -5.63 -10.84 -16.06
CA ASP A 140 -5.14 -9.89 -15.06
C ASP A 140 -3.76 -10.26 -14.46
N ASP A 141 -3.00 -11.16 -15.10
CA ASP A 141 -1.63 -11.46 -14.67
C ASP A 141 -0.79 -10.16 -14.66
N PRO A 142 -0.27 -9.75 -13.48
CA PRO A 142 0.51 -8.53 -13.36
C PRO A 142 1.74 -8.45 -14.26
N GLN A 143 2.36 -9.59 -14.60
CA GLN A 143 3.50 -9.63 -15.51
C GLN A 143 3.12 -9.26 -16.94
N GLY A 144 1.83 -9.37 -17.30
CA GLY A 144 1.30 -8.92 -18.59
C GLY A 144 1.35 -7.41 -18.77
N PHE A 145 1.34 -6.62 -17.68
CA PHE A 145 1.25 -5.16 -17.73
C PHE A 145 2.41 -4.50 -18.46
N VAL A 146 3.61 -5.08 -18.42
CA VAL A 146 4.82 -4.54 -19.08
C VAL A 146 4.67 -4.36 -20.60
N ASN A 147 3.67 -5.02 -21.20
CA ASN A 147 3.37 -4.92 -22.63
C ASN A 147 2.52 -3.70 -22.99
N VAL A 148 1.95 -3.00 -22.00
CA VAL A 148 1.14 -1.80 -22.18
C VAL A 148 2.02 -0.57 -21.89
N ASP A 149 1.97 0.44 -22.76
CA ASP A 149 2.85 1.61 -22.68
C ASP A 149 2.83 2.31 -21.32
N LEU A 150 1.67 2.35 -20.66
CA LEU A 150 1.46 2.88 -19.31
C LEU A 150 2.42 2.30 -18.24
N PHE A 151 2.87 1.06 -18.41
CA PHE A 151 3.72 0.35 -17.43
C PHE A 151 5.16 0.17 -17.89
N LYS A 152 5.53 0.67 -19.08
CA LYS A 152 6.92 0.56 -19.59
C LYS A 152 7.90 1.44 -18.83
N THR A 153 7.43 2.56 -18.30
CA THR A 153 8.21 3.45 -17.42
C THR A 153 7.74 3.28 -15.99
N LEU A 154 8.67 3.31 -15.03
CA LEU A 154 8.36 3.07 -13.62
C LEU A 154 7.58 1.77 -13.43
N THR A 155 8.04 0.68 -14.06
CA THR A 155 7.38 -0.62 -13.99
C THR A 155 7.25 -1.06 -12.53
N PRO A 156 6.02 -1.38 -12.07
CA PRO A 156 5.79 -1.85 -10.71
C PRO A 156 6.47 -3.20 -10.46
N LEU A 157 6.89 -3.46 -9.22
CA LEU A 157 7.63 -4.67 -8.88
C LEU A 157 6.87 -5.94 -9.25
N GLN A 158 5.55 -6.00 -9.00
CA GLN A 158 4.74 -7.18 -9.31
C GLN A 158 4.65 -7.48 -10.82
N SER A 159 4.89 -6.47 -11.67
CA SER A 159 4.93 -6.64 -13.13
C SER A 159 6.30 -7.07 -13.65
N MET A 160 7.34 -7.04 -12.82
CA MET A 160 8.68 -7.46 -13.21
C MET A 160 8.79 -8.98 -13.22
N ALA A 161 9.64 -9.51 -14.09
CA ALA A 161 10.05 -10.91 -14.00
C ALA A 161 10.79 -11.15 -12.66
N ASP A 162 10.57 -12.33 -12.08
CA ASP A 162 11.17 -12.71 -10.80
C ASP A 162 12.70 -12.56 -10.82
N GLY A 163 13.24 -11.93 -9.78
CA GLY A 163 14.68 -11.70 -9.64
C GLY A 163 15.26 -10.66 -10.61
N SER A 164 14.42 -9.90 -11.33
CA SER A 164 14.90 -8.85 -12.23
C SER A 164 15.62 -7.74 -11.46
N SER A 165 16.88 -7.49 -11.83
CA SER A 165 17.68 -6.37 -11.32
C SER A 165 17.32 -5.03 -11.98
N ALA A 166 16.42 -5.02 -12.96
CA ALA A 166 15.99 -3.82 -13.67
C ALA A 166 14.95 -2.99 -12.90
N TYR A 167 14.47 -3.48 -11.76
CA TYR A 167 13.54 -2.73 -10.93
C TYR A 167 14.22 -1.49 -10.34
N THR A 168 13.58 -0.33 -10.50
CA THR A 168 14.11 0.99 -10.14
C THR A 168 13.36 1.68 -9.01
N GLY A 169 12.29 1.05 -8.49
CA GLY A 169 11.52 1.61 -7.39
C GLY A 169 12.09 1.26 -6.02
N ASP A 170 11.48 1.84 -4.99
CA ASP A 170 11.96 1.73 -3.61
C ASP A 170 11.25 0.63 -2.80
N PHE A 171 10.25 -0.06 -3.38
CA PHE A 171 9.66 -1.23 -2.75
C PHE A 171 10.72 -2.33 -2.60
N PRO A 172 10.81 -3.04 -1.46
CA PRO A 172 11.86 -4.03 -1.26
C PRO A 172 11.77 -5.14 -2.31
N ALA A 173 12.86 -5.30 -3.05
CA ALA A 173 13.10 -6.42 -3.94
C ALA A 173 14.29 -7.20 -3.38
N PRO A 174 14.10 -8.22 -2.52
CA PRO A 174 15.19 -8.84 -1.77
C PRO A 174 16.34 -9.41 -2.61
N ALA A 175 16.09 -9.76 -3.87
CA ALA A 175 17.11 -10.18 -4.84
C ALA A 175 18.03 -9.03 -5.33
N ASN A 176 17.60 -7.77 -5.20
CA ASN A 176 18.33 -6.58 -5.63
C ASN A 176 19.09 -5.94 -4.47
N LEU A 177 20.37 -6.29 -4.34
CA LEU A 177 21.25 -5.78 -3.28
C LEU A 177 21.85 -4.39 -3.56
N ASN A 178 21.49 -3.74 -4.67
CA ASN A 178 21.95 -2.37 -4.96
C ASN A 178 21.38 -1.34 -3.97
N ARG A 179 20.38 -1.73 -3.19
CA ARG A 179 19.75 -0.93 -2.15
C ARG A 179 19.67 -1.71 -0.86
N LYS A 180 19.88 -1.01 0.25
CA LYS A 180 19.70 -1.55 1.60
C LYS A 180 18.24 -1.55 1.98
N TRP A 181 17.43 -2.33 1.26
CA TRP A 181 15.99 -2.37 1.45
C TRP A 181 15.61 -2.68 2.91
N TRP A 182 16.42 -3.46 3.63
CA TRP A 182 16.20 -3.79 5.05
C TRP A 182 16.30 -2.59 6.00
N GLU A 183 16.89 -1.46 5.59
CA GLU A 183 16.93 -0.22 6.39
C GLU A 183 15.71 0.68 6.12
N THR A 184 14.90 0.37 5.09
CA THR A 184 13.83 1.26 4.59
C THR A 184 12.48 0.57 4.39
N SER A 185 12.35 -0.69 4.82
CA SER A 185 11.15 -1.51 4.65
C SER A 185 10.70 -2.13 5.97
N CYS A 186 9.47 -2.63 5.98
CA CYS A 186 8.87 -3.31 7.11
C CYS A 186 8.57 -4.80 6.82
N SER A 187 8.17 -5.55 7.85
CA SER A 187 7.97 -7.00 7.73
C SER A 187 6.92 -7.42 6.70
N PHE A 188 5.89 -6.59 6.47
CA PHE A 188 4.79 -6.90 5.55
C PHE A 188 5.21 -6.96 4.08
N GLU A 189 6.33 -6.31 3.74
CA GLU A 189 6.77 -6.14 2.35
C GLU A 189 7.71 -7.27 1.87
N ILE A 190 8.12 -8.16 2.78
CA ILE A 190 9.05 -9.26 2.48
C ILE A 190 8.49 -10.65 2.86
N VAL A 191 7.19 -10.74 3.14
CA VAL A 191 6.52 -11.99 3.50
C VAL A 191 6.71 -13.02 2.38
N ASP A 192 7.11 -14.24 2.75
CA ASP A 192 7.36 -15.37 1.85
C ASP A 192 8.38 -15.10 0.72
N GLN A 193 9.23 -14.08 0.85
CA GLN A 193 10.28 -13.77 -0.11
C GLN A 193 11.61 -14.46 0.27
N PRO A 194 12.38 -14.98 -0.71
CA PRO A 194 13.74 -15.42 -0.46
C PRO A 194 14.62 -14.23 -0.10
N LEU A 195 15.06 -14.15 1.15
CA LEU A 195 15.87 -13.04 1.64
C LEU A 195 17.33 -13.24 1.21
N CYS A 196 17.86 -12.28 0.46
CA CYS A 196 19.29 -12.16 0.21
C CYS A 196 19.80 -10.95 1.00
N LEU A 197 20.69 -11.20 1.95
CA LEU A 197 21.39 -10.16 2.70
C LEU A 197 22.90 -10.29 2.44
N PRO A 198 23.64 -9.17 2.41
CA PRO A 198 25.09 -9.20 2.52
C PRO A 198 25.54 -10.00 3.74
N ALA A 199 26.72 -10.63 3.66
CA ALA A 199 27.24 -11.50 4.74
C ALA A 199 27.46 -10.77 6.08
N ASP A 200 27.57 -9.45 6.05
CA ASP A 200 27.75 -8.54 7.18
C ASP A 200 26.46 -7.82 7.60
N ALA A 201 25.34 -8.10 6.94
CA ALA A 201 24.04 -7.49 7.23
C ALA A 201 23.14 -8.46 8.01
N GLU A 202 22.47 -7.92 9.03
CA GLU A 202 21.41 -8.61 9.76
C GLU A 202 20.09 -7.87 9.53
N LEU A 203 18.98 -8.61 9.54
CA LEU A 203 17.67 -7.97 9.56
C LEU A 203 17.51 -7.17 10.84
N PRO A 204 17.07 -5.91 10.77
CA PRO A 204 16.72 -5.17 11.95
C PRO A 204 15.63 -5.85 12.79
N ALA A 205 15.66 -5.63 14.11
CA ALA A 205 14.77 -6.29 15.06
C ALA A 205 13.28 -6.05 14.81
N TRP A 206 12.91 -5.00 14.05
CA TRP A 206 11.51 -4.79 13.69
C TRP A 206 10.96 -5.85 12.73
N PHE A 207 11.80 -6.56 11.96
CA PHE A 207 11.36 -7.68 11.13
C PHE A 207 11.04 -8.96 11.92
N ALA A 208 11.60 -9.12 13.12
CA ALA A 208 11.53 -10.35 13.88
C ALA A 208 10.18 -10.50 14.61
N ALA A 209 9.36 -11.48 14.27
CA ALA A 209 8.01 -11.64 14.82
C ALA A 209 7.97 -11.98 16.32
N ASP A 210 9.08 -12.48 16.87
CA ASP A 210 9.25 -12.85 18.28
C ASP A 210 9.75 -11.70 19.16
N VAL A 211 10.10 -10.55 18.59
CA VAL A 211 10.52 -9.36 19.32
C VAL A 211 9.30 -8.54 19.75
N GLU A 212 9.20 -8.24 21.04
CA GLU A 212 8.18 -7.32 21.57
C GLU A 212 8.34 -5.92 20.97
N LYS A 213 7.33 -5.47 20.21
CA LYS A 213 7.43 -4.24 19.42
C LYS A 213 7.36 -2.96 20.22
N LYS A 214 6.58 -2.96 21.30
CA LYS A 214 6.41 -1.75 22.11
C LYS A 214 7.71 -1.27 22.77
N PRO A 215 8.49 -2.10 23.49
CA PRO A 215 9.78 -1.69 24.03
C PRO A 215 10.77 -1.23 22.94
N LEU A 216 10.83 -1.97 21.82
CA LEU A 216 11.70 -1.63 20.68
C LEU A 216 11.35 -0.25 20.09
N PHE A 217 10.05 0.03 19.94
CA PHE A 217 9.56 1.34 19.48
C PHE A 217 9.92 2.45 20.47
N ASP A 218 9.70 2.24 21.77
CA ASP A 218 9.97 3.22 22.81
C ASP A 218 11.49 3.56 22.87
N ASP A 219 12.37 2.57 22.66
CA ASP A 219 13.82 2.78 22.56
C ASP A 219 14.20 3.66 21.35
N PHE A 220 13.59 3.43 20.17
CA PHE A 220 13.83 4.27 19.00
C PHE A 220 13.28 5.69 19.15
N MET A 221 12.12 5.85 19.77
CA MET A 221 11.55 7.16 20.11
C MET A 221 12.48 7.95 21.04
N ALA A 222 13.00 7.30 22.09
CA ALA A 222 13.95 7.90 23.03
C ALA A 222 15.28 8.31 22.35
N ALA A 223 15.71 7.55 21.34
CA ALA A 223 16.89 7.85 20.53
C ALA A 223 16.65 8.90 19.42
N GLY A 224 15.42 9.38 19.24
CA GLY A 224 15.06 10.30 18.16
C GLY A 224 15.06 9.66 16.76
N ARG A 225 15.05 8.32 16.68
CA ARG A 225 15.03 7.55 15.43
C ARG A 225 13.59 7.32 14.97
N LEU A 226 12.94 8.39 14.50
CA LEU A 226 11.54 8.34 14.05
C LEU A 226 11.35 7.41 12.85
N ASP A 227 12.38 7.29 12.00
CA ASP A 227 12.48 6.31 10.93
C ASP A 227 12.29 4.88 11.44
N TYR A 228 13.08 4.47 12.43
CA TYR A 228 13.06 3.11 12.95
C TYR A 228 11.84 2.86 13.83
N ALA A 229 11.39 3.86 14.58
CA ALA A 229 10.11 3.81 15.30
C ALA A 229 8.95 3.57 14.33
N TRP A 230 8.92 4.28 13.20
CA TRP A 230 7.90 4.12 12.18
C TRP A 230 7.94 2.74 11.50
N LEU A 231 9.12 2.25 11.10
CA LEU A 231 9.27 0.91 10.54
C LEU A 231 8.87 -0.19 11.54
N THR A 232 9.13 0.03 12.84
CA THR A 232 8.68 -0.85 13.92
C THR A 232 7.16 -0.86 14.03
N LEU A 233 6.51 0.31 14.03
CA LEU A 233 5.05 0.44 14.09
C LEU A 233 4.35 -0.19 12.89
N ASN A 234 5.02 -0.23 11.74
CA ASN A 234 4.51 -0.80 10.50
C ASN A 234 5.01 -2.23 10.25
N SER A 235 5.43 -2.96 11.29
CA SER A 235 5.76 -4.39 11.23
C SER A 235 4.78 -5.21 12.07
N THR A 236 4.81 -6.54 11.95
CA THR A 236 3.95 -7.46 12.73
C THR A 236 4.24 -7.41 14.23
N GLY A 237 3.32 -7.90 15.06
CA GLY A 237 3.51 -8.04 16.52
C GLY A 237 2.93 -6.92 17.37
N TRP A 238 2.00 -6.13 16.84
CA TRP A 238 1.30 -5.07 17.57
C TRP A 238 -0.13 -5.45 17.91
N SER A 239 -0.57 -5.12 19.13
CA SER A 239 -2.00 -4.92 19.37
C SER A 239 -2.44 -3.58 18.78
N ILE A 240 -3.69 -3.46 18.30
CA ILE A 240 -4.20 -2.16 17.83
C ILE A 240 -4.18 -1.11 18.95
N ALA A 241 -4.42 -1.52 20.19
CA ALA A 241 -4.35 -0.61 21.34
C ALA A 241 -2.96 0.01 21.50
N ASP A 242 -1.90 -0.81 21.44
CA ASP A 242 -0.52 -0.33 21.56
C ASP A 242 -0.10 0.47 20.32
N ALA A 243 -0.48 0.03 19.12
CA ALA A 243 -0.18 0.73 17.87
C ALA A 243 -0.78 2.15 17.86
N ARG A 244 -2.02 2.31 18.36
CA ARG A 244 -2.66 3.63 18.50
C ARG A 244 -1.89 4.54 19.45
N GLN A 245 -1.43 4.02 20.59
CA GLN A 245 -0.63 4.79 21.55
C GLN A 245 0.72 5.19 20.95
N ALA A 246 1.39 4.25 20.27
CA ALA A 246 2.65 4.49 19.57
C ALA A 246 2.49 5.55 18.47
N LEU A 247 1.42 5.50 17.68
CA LEU A 247 1.15 6.50 16.65
C LEU A 247 0.93 7.90 17.24
N VAL A 248 0.19 8.02 18.34
CA VAL A 248 0.00 9.32 19.04
C VAL A 248 1.33 9.86 19.58
N ALA A 249 2.18 8.99 20.14
CA ALA A 249 3.50 9.39 20.61
C ALA A 249 4.40 9.87 19.46
N LEU A 250 4.40 9.13 18.34
CA LEU A 250 5.14 9.49 17.13
C LEU A 250 4.67 10.83 16.56
N GLN A 251 3.35 11.01 16.49
CA GLN A 251 2.71 12.24 16.04
C GLN A 251 3.17 13.46 16.85
N ALA A 252 3.16 13.34 18.19
CA ALA A 252 3.57 14.41 19.07
C ALA A 252 5.04 14.84 18.90
N GLN A 253 5.90 13.94 18.42
CA GLN A 253 7.32 14.19 18.20
C GLN A 253 7.66 14.60 16.75
N ALA A 254 6.85 14.19 15.77
CA ALA A 254 7.09 14.41 14.35
C ALA A 254 6.98 15.89 13.95
N GLY A 255 5.96 16.60 14.45
CA GLY A 255 5.73 18.01 14.10
C GLY A 255 5.46 18.25 12.61
N ASP A 256 4.85 17.28 11.93
CA ASP A 256 4.55 17.29 10.49
C ASP A 256 3.03 17.32 10.29
N GLU A 257 2.51 18.42 9.72
CA GLU A 257 1.07 18.65 9.55
C GLU A 257 0.42 17.66 8.57
N ASP A 258 1.15 17.19 7.57
CA ASP A 258 0.63 16.22 6.60
C ASP A 258 0.57 14.83 7.25
N PHE A 259 1.57 14.48 8.05
CA PHE A 259 1.55 13.26 8.87
C PHE A 259 0.40 13.29 9.86
N ASP A 260 0.11 14.44 10.47
CA ASP A 260 -1.00 14.61 11.41
C ASP A 260 -2.35 14.26 10.79
N GLN A 261 -2.59 14.63 9.53
CA GLN A 261 -3.84 14.27 8.84
C GLN A 261 -3.95 12.76 8.62
N VAL A 262 -2.86 12.11 8.23
CA VAL A 262 -2.82 10.64 8.03
C VAL A 262 -3.02 9.91 9.36
N ALA A 263 -2.34 10.35 10.42
CA ALA A 263 -2.48 9.79 11.75
C ALA A 263 -3.91 9.94 12.27
N ALA A 264 -4.51 11.13 12.12
CA ALA A 264 -5.89 11.38 12.53
C ALA A 264 -6.89 10.49 11.77
N TYR A 265 -6.69 10.28 10.47
CA TYR A 265 -7.51 9.35 9.70
C TYR A 265 -7.39 7.91 10.23
N TRP A 266 -6.17 7.38 10.35
CA TRP A 266 -5.95 6.01 10.81
C TRP A 266 -6.52 5.78 12.22
N LEU A 267 -6.29 6.70 13.15
CA LEU A 267 -6.85 6.64 14.51
C LEU A 267 -8.37 6.68 14.54
N SER A 268 -9.03 7.19 13.49
CA SER A 268 -10.49 7.20 13.40
C SER A 268 -11.08 5.87 12.93
N VAL A 269 -10.30 5.03 12.24
CA VAL A 269 -10.77 3.78 11.63
C VAL A 269 -10.15 2.53 12.23
N ALA A 270 -9.00 2.62 12.91
CA ALA A 270 -8.35 1.52 13.59
C ALA A 270 -9.14 1.09 14.83
N ASP A 271 -9.92 0.02 14.67
CA ASP A 271 -10.81 -0.52 15.70
C ASP A 271 -10.02 -1.28 16.78
N LEU A 272 -10.23 -0.91 18.05
CA LEU A 272 -9.60 -1.55 19.20
C LEU A 272 -9.98 -3.04 19.31
N ASP A 273 -11.15 -3.41 18.80
CA ASP A 273 -11.66 -4.77 18.86
C ASP A 273 -11.16 -5.65 17.69
N ALA A 274 -10.42 -5.07 16.71
CA ALA A 274 -9.88 -5.81 15.56
C ALA A 274 -8.66 -6.69 15.89
N GLY A 275 -8.17 -6.66 17.14
CA GLY A 275 -7.06 -7.48 17.60
C GLY A 275 -5.70 -6.82 17.38
N GLY A 276 -4.88 -7.40 16.50
CA GLY A 276 -3.51 -6.97 16.25
C GLY A 276 -3.02 -7.41 14.87
N TYR A 277 -1.88 -6.86 14.47
CA TYR A 277 -1.19 -7.19 13.23
C TYR A 277 0.26 -7.56 13.51
#